data_AF-A0A359EDG5-F1
#
_entry.id   AF-A0A359EDG5-F1
#
_cell.length_a   1.000
_cell.length_b   1.000
_cell.length_c   1.000
_cell.angle_alpha   90.00
_cell.angle_beta   90.00
_cell.angle_gamma   90.00
#
_symmetry.space_group_name_H-M   'P 1'
#
loop_
_entity.id
_entity.type
_entity.pdbx_description
1 polymer ?
#
loop_
_entity_poly.entity_id
_entity_poly.type
_entity_poly.pdbx_seq_one_letter_code
_entity_poly.pdbx_strand_id
1 'polypeptide(L)'
;MKVLRVIFGMLTTAGAAFAGNWIGGQIRSRVTGETVQTIRFEHTTESGLHINSFPVSTKLYPALLFALVGQPRWLFSFLGGVLASLYIEDKYEALFLERVIAPLIENRIPREREQTQTHR
;
A
#
# COMPACT_ATOMS: atom_id res chain seq x y z
N MET A 1 10.21 3.33 30.54
CA MET A 1 10.75 2.19 29.76
C MET A 1 9.72 1.38 28.97
N LYS A 2 8.48 1.15 29.47
CA LYS A 2 7.46 0.35 28.74
C LYS A 2 7.03 0.94 27.39
N VAL A 3 6.84 2.26 27.32
CA VAL A 3 6.44 2.97 26.08
C VAL A 3 7.49 2.81 24.98
N LEU A 4 8.78 3.01 25.31
CA LEU A 4 9.89 2.86 24.36
C LEU A 4 9.95 1.45 23.76
N ARG A 5 9.69 0.41 24.58
CA ARG A 5 9.66 -0.99 24.12
C ARG A 5 8.50 -1.26 23.16
N VAL A 6 7.34 -0.64 23.40
CA VAL A 6 6.18 -0.74 22.52
C VAL A 6 6.46 -0.05 21.19
N ILE A 7 6.98 1.19 21.22
CA ILE A 7 7.35 1.94 20.01
C ILE A 7 8.37 1.16 19.20
N PHE A 8 9.43 0.66 19.85
CA PHE A 8 10.45 -0.14 19.16
C PHE A 8 9.84 -1.40 18.54
N GLY A 9 8.98 -2.12 19.26
CA GLY A 9 8.29 -3.30 18.72
C GLY A 9 7.39 -2.98 17.51
N MET A 10 6.70 -1.84 17.52
CA MET A 10 5.91 -1.37 16.38
C MET A 10 6.80 -1.07 15.17
N LEU A 11 7.90 -0.33 15.39
CA LEU A 11 8.86 0.01 14.33
C LEU A 11 9.53 -1.24 13.73
N THR A 12 9.91 -2.21 14.57
CA THR A 12 10.48 -3.48 14.07
C THR A 12 9.47 -4.26 13.25
N THR A 13 8.20 -4.29 13.67
CA THR A 13 7.13 -4.99 12.94
C THR A 13 6.87 -4.32 11.60
N ALA A 14 6.76 -2.99 11.57
CA ALA A 14 6.59 -2.23 10.34
C ALA A 14 7.79 -2.42 9.39
N GLY A 15 9.02 -2.29 9.89
CA GLY A 15 10.23 -2.53 9.11
C GLY A 15 10.30 -3.95 8.54
N ALA A 16 9.86 -4.94 9.30
CA ALA A 16 9.79 -6.33 8.85
C ALA A 16 8.75 -6.52 7.73
N ALA A 17 7.57 -5.89 7.83
CA ALA A 17 6.59 -5.87 6.75
C ALA A 17 7.16 -5.27 5.46
N PHE A 18 7.85 -4.13 5.57
CA PHE A 18 8.51 -3.47 4.43
C PHE A 18 9.55 -4.38 3.77
N ALA A 19 10.42 -5.00 4.57
CA ALA A 19 11.43 -5.92 4.08
C ALA A 19 10.80 -7.15 3.41
N GLY A 20 9.73 -7.70 3.99
CA GLY A 20 8.97 -8.80 3.40
C GLY A 20 8.36 -8.43 2.07
N ASN A 21 7.69 -7.28 1.98
CA ASN A 21 7.10 -6.78 0.74
C ASN A 21 8.15 -6.60 -0.36
N TRP A 22 9.30 -6.03 -0.01
CA TRP A 22 10.41 -5.83 -0.95
C TRP A 22 10.92 -7.18 -1.49
N ILE A 23 11.23 -8.12 -0.60
CA ILE A 23 11.76 -9.43 -0.98
C ILE A 23 10.74 -10.22 -1.80
N GLY A 24 9.48 -10.28 -1.37
CA GLY A 24 8.42 -10.97 -2.11
C GLY A 24 8.23 -10.41 -3.52
N GLY A 25 8.35 -9.09 -3.68
CA GLY A 25 8.26 -8.47 -4.99
C GLY A 25 9.48 -8.73 -5.88
N GLN A 26 10.69 -8.78 -5.30
CA GLN A 26 11.89 -9.20 -6.03
C GLN A 26 11.79 -10.67 -6.49
N ILE A 27 11.26 -11.55 -5.64
CA ILE A 27 11.02 -12.96 -6.00
C ILE A 27 10.00 -13.02 -7.14
N ARG A 28 8.85 -12.36 -6.99
CA ARG A 28 7.82 -12.34 -8.03
C ARG A 28 8.35 -11.78 -9.34
N SER A 29 9.11 -10.69 -9.30
CA SER A 29 9.70 -10.09 -10.51
C SER A 29 10.64 -11.05 -11.23
N ARG A 30 11.45 -11.82 -10.47
CA ARG A 30 12.31 -12.87 -11.05
C ARG A 30 11.52 -14.05 -11.63
N VAL A 31 10.41 -14.43 -10.99
CA VAL A 31 9.59 -15.58 -11.40
C VAL A 31 8.69 -15.25 -12.60
N THR A 32 8.13 -14.05 -12.64
CA THR A 32 7.15 -13.62 -13.66
C THR A 32 7.77 -12.84 -14.80
N GLY A 33 8.97 -12.28 -14.61
CA GLY A 33 9.58 -11.34 -15.56
C GLY A 33 8.99 -9.93 -15.53
N GLU A 34 7.97 -9.69 -14.72
CA GLU A 34 7.30 -8.39 -14.61
C GLU A 34 8.00 -7.48 -13.59
N THR A 35 8.04 -6.17 -13.86
CA THR A 35 8.53 -5.18 -12.89
C THR A 35 7.42 -4.88 -11.89
N VAL A 36 7.55 -5.41 -10.67
CA VAL A 36 6.54 -5.23 -9.61
C VAL A 36 6.78 -3.93 -8.86
N GLN A 37 5.73 -3.13 -8.69
CA GLN A 37 5.78 -1.93 -7.84
C GLN A 37 5.61 -2.35 -6.36
N THR A 38 6.72 -2.34 -5.62
CA THR A 38 6.80 -2.97 -4.28
C THR A 38 6.62 -2.01 -3.12
N ILE A 39 7.14 -0.80 -3.24
CA ILE A 39 7.15 0.20 -2.15
C ILE A 39 6.28 1.40 -2.48
N ARG A 40 6.36 1.87 -3.72
CA ARG A 40 5.56 2.97 -4.23
C ARG A 40 4.75 2.46 -5.40
N PHE A 41 3.46 2.79 -5.41
CA PHE A 41 2.58 2.52 -6.53
C PHE A 41 2.17 3.83 -7.20
N GLU A 42 2.46 3.96 -8.48
CA GLU A 42 2.08 5.11 -9.30
C GLU A 42 1.12 4.63 -10.38
N HIS A 43 -0.11 5.15 -10.34
CA HIS A 43 -1.16 4.81 -11.29
C HIS A 43 -1.86 6.08 -11.79
N THR A 44 -2.13 6.11 -13.08
CA THR A 44 -2.91 7.18 -13.70
C THR A 44 -4.27 6.59 -14.05
N THR A 45 -5.30 7.09 -13.39
CA THR A 45 -6.68 6.65 -13.64
C THR A 45 -7.16 7.11 -15.02
N GLU A 46 -8.21 6.47 -15.55
CA GLU A 46 -8.79 6.82 -16.86
C GLU A 46 -9.27 8.29 -16.96
N SER A 47 -9.54 8.94 -15.82
CA SER A 47 -9.90 10.35 -15.72
C SER A 47 -8.69 11.31 -15.77
N GLY A 48 -7.47 10.78 -15.92
CA GLY A 48 -6.22 11.56 -15.93
C GLY A 48 -5.71 11.95 -14.55
N LEU A 49 -6.32 11.46 -13.46
CA LEU A 49 -5.82 11.71 -12.10
C LEU A 49 -4.63 10.79 -11.81
N HIS A 50 -3.47 11.40 -11.56
CA HIS A 50 -2.29 10.70 -11.06
C HIS A 50 -2.43 10.42 -9.56
N ILE A 51 -2.50 9.14 -9.19
CA ILE A 51 -2.57 8.68 -7.80
C ILE A 51 -1.25 8.00 -7.46
N ASN A 52 -0.61 8.49 -6.39
CA ASN A 52 0.61 7.91 -5.83
C ASN A 52 0.29 7.32 -4.44
N SER A 53 0.60 6.05 -4.26
CA SER A 53 0.46 5.33 -2.99
C SER A 53 1.85 4.98 -2.46
N PHE A 54 2.22 5.58 -1.34
CA PHE A 54 3.39 5.19 -0.56
C PHE A 54 2.98 5.10 0.91
N PRO A 55 3.07 3.91 1.55
CA PRO A 55 3.44 2.61 0.99
C PRO A 55 2.28 1.92 0.24
N VAL A 56 2.58 0.93 -0.62
CA VAL A 56 1.57 0.08 -1.30
C VAL A 56 0.66 -0.56 -0.26
N SER A 57 -0.58 -0.06 -0.19
CA SER A 57 -1.49 -0.30 0.93
C SER A 57 -1.98 -1.73 0.96
N THR A 58 -2.27 -2.29 -0.22
CA THR A 58 -2.72 -3.68 -0.36
C THR A 58 -1.66 -4.71 0.00
N LYS A 59 -0.38 -4.33 0.05
CA LYS A 59 0.71 -5.23 0.47
C LYS A 59 1.08 -4.99 1.93
N LEU A 60 1.07 -3.73 2.39
CA LEU A 60 1.47 -3.39 3.77
C LEU A 60 0.43 -3.80 4.81
N TYR A 61 -0.86 -3.50 4.61
CA TYR A 61 -1.86 -3.77 5.65
C TYR A 61 -2.03 -5.26 5.95
N PRO A 62 -2.10 -6.16 4.95
CA PRO A 62 -2.12 -7.60 5.23
C PRO A 62 -0.87 -8.06 5.97
N ALA A 63 0.32 -7.54 5.61
CA ALA A 63 1.57 -7.86 6.30
C ALA A 63 1.55 -7.44 7.78
N LEU A 64 0.98 -6.28 8.11
CA LEU A 64 0.82 -5.84 9.50
C LEU A 64 -0.25 -6.65 10.24
N LEU A 65 -1.35 -7.01 9.58
CA LEU A 65 -2.38 -7.87 10.17
C LEU A 65 -1.84 -9.27 10.48
N PHE A 66 -0.95 -9.79 9.65
CA PHE A 66 -0.27 -11.06 9.90
C PHE A 66 0.55 -11.04 11.19
N ALA A 67 1.07 -9.88 11.62
CA ALA A 67 1.77 -9.74 12.89
C ALA A 67 0.88 -10.05 14.11
N LEU A 68 -0.45 -10.06 13.95
CA LEU A 68 -1.40 -10.42 15.01
C LEU A 68 -1.56 -11.94 15.18
N VAL A 69 -1.13 -12.75 14.20
CA VAL A 69 -1.31 -14.21 14.18
C VAL A 69 -0.47 -14.89 15.27
N GLY A 70 0.70 -14.34 15.61
CA GLY A 70 1.56 -14.99 16.60
C GLY A 70 2.80 -14.19 17.01
N GLN A 71 3.58 -14.79 17.89
CA GLN A 71 4.90 -14.30 18.28
C GLN A 71 6.00 -15.18 17.66
N PRO A 72 7.11 -14.60 17.17
CA PRO A 72 7.44 -13.18 17.24
C PRO A 72 6.77 -12.36 16.12
N ARG A 73 6.13 -11.24 16.49
CA ARG A 73 5.29 -10.41 15.61
C ARG A 73 6.01 -9.94 14.34
N TRP A 74 7.29 -9.59 14.45
CA TRP A 74 8.10 -9.14 13.33
C TRP A 74 8.26 -10.23 12.26
N LEU A 75 8.41 -11.50 12.66
CA LEU A 75 8.59 -12.62 11.73
C LEU A 75 7.30 -12.87 10.94
N PHE A 76 6.16 -12.91 11.64
CA PHE A 76 4.87 -13.05 10.97
C PHE A 76 4.58 -11.87 10.05
N SER A 77 4.97 -10.66 10.46
CA SER A 77 4.82 -9.49 9.59
C SER A 77 5.69 -9.55 8.34
N PHE A 78 6.93 -10.01 8.49
CA PHE A 78 7.83 -10.27 7.38
C PHE A 78 7.24 -11.30 6.41
N LEU A 79 6.85 -12.47 6.91
CA LEU A 79 6.26 -13.54 6.09
C LEU A 79 4.96 -13.09 5.43
N GLY A 80 4.12 -12.37 6.17
CA GLY A 80 2.91 -11.74 5.63
C GLY A 80 3.22 -10.80 4.48
N GLY A 81 4.28 -10.02 4.58
CA GLY A 81 4.72 -9.13 3.49
C GLY A 81 5.27 -9.88 2.28
N VAL A 82 6.05 -10.93 2.49
CA VAL A 82 6.53 -11.79 1.39
C VAL A 82 5.35 -12.40 0.65
N LEU A 83 4.41 -13.01 1.38
CA LEU A 83 3.22 -13.64 0.80
C LEU A 83 2.32 -12.60 0.12
N ALA A 84 2.07 -11.46 0.75
CA ALA A 84 1.30 -10.38 0.15
C ALA A 84 1.90 -9.94 -1.19
N SER A 85 3.21 -9.70 -1.26
CA SER A 85 3.84 -9.32 -2.53
C SER A 85 3.87 -10.43 -3.60
N LEU A 86 3.89 -11.70 -3.20
CA LEU A 86 3.84 -12.83 -4.13
C LEU A 86 2.44 -13.05 -4.71
N TYR A 87 1.40 -12.93 -3.88
CA TYR A 87 0.03 -13.28 -4.26
C TYR A 87 -0.84 -12.08 -4.66
N ILE A 88 -0.54 -10.88 -4.15
CA ILE A 88 -1.32 -9.67 -4.45
C ILE A 88 -0.70 -8.98 -5.66
N GLU A 89 -1.42 -9.11 -6.78
CA GLU A 89 -1.12 -8.42 -8.02
C GLU A 89 -1.37 -6.92 -7.95
N ASP A 90 -0.64 -6.16 -8.76
CA ASP A 90 -0.69 -4.69 -8.79
C ASP A 90 -2.09 -4.16 -9.21
N LYS A 91 -2.86 -4.98 -9.95
CA LYS A 91 -4.28 -4.70 -10.29
C LYS A 91 -5.16 -4.51 -9.05
N TYR A 92 -4.83 -5.17 -7.93
CA TYR A 92 -5.61 -5.01 -6.70
C TYR A 92 -5.31 -3.67 -6.01
N GLU A 93 -4.08 -3.15 -6.12
CA GLU A 93 -3.75 -1.79 -5.65
C GLU A 93 -4.50 -0.75 -6.50
N ALA A 94 -4.52 -0.91 -7.83
CA ALA A 94 -5.29 -0.03 -8.72
C ALA A 94 -6.79 -0.02 -8.36
N LEU A 95 -7.39 -1.21 -8.22
CA LEU A 95 -8.79 -1.35 -7.81
C LEU A 95 -9.06 -0.75 -6.42
N PHE A 96 -8.14 -0.92 -5.47
CA PHE A 96 -8.26 -0.32 -4.15
C PHE A 96 -8.23 1.21 -4.22
N LEU A 97 -7.29 1.78 -4.97
CA LEU A 97 -7.19 3.22 -5.15
C LEU A 97 -8.42 3.78 -5.86
N GLU A 98 -8.89 3.15 -6.93
CA GLU A 98 -10.05 3.62 -7.70
C GLU A 98 -11.37 3.49 -6.94
N ARG A 99 -11.57 2.40 -6.17
CA ARG A 99 -12.86 2.15 -5.50
C ARG A 99 -12.95 2.75 -4.11
N VAL A 100 -11.83 2.89 -3.42
CA VAL A 100 -11.81 3.35 -2.02
C VAL A 100 -11.25 4.75 -1.91
N ILE A 101 -10.10 5.03 -2.53
CA ILE A 101 -9.40 6.30 -2.33
C ILE A 101 -9.95 7.40 -3.26
N ALA A 102 -10.18 7.13 -4.54
CA ALA A 102 -10.64 8.13 -5.50
C ALA A 102 -11.97 8.79 -5.07
N PRO A 103 -13.01 8.04 -4.62
CA PRO A 103 -14.25 8.65 -4.14
C PRO A 103 -14.05 9.48 -2.87
N LEU A 104 -13.10 9.11 -1.99
CA LEU A 104 -12.79 9.87 -0.79
C LEU A 104 -12.07 11.19 -1.08
N ILE A 105 -11.28 11.24 -2.15
CA ILE A 105 -10.60 12.45 -2.61
C ILE A 105 -11.58 13.33 -3.39
N GLU A 106 -12.34 12.77 -4.31
CA GLU A 106 -13.30 13.50 -5.14
C GLU A 106 -14.39 14.18 -4.30
N ASN A 107 -14.87 13.52 -3.25
CA ASN A 107 -15.80 14.13 -2.28
C ASN A 107 -15.18 15.22 -1.40
N ARG A 108 -13.84 15.37 -1.38
CA ARG A 108 -13.13 16.43 -0.63
C ARG A 108 -12.70 17.61 -1.50
N ILE A 109 -12.70 17.49 -2.82
CA ILE A 109 -12.40 18.61 -3.71
C ILE A 109 -13.74 19.32 -3.96
N PRO A 110 -14.00 20.48 -3.35
CA PRO A 110 -15.21 21.23 -3.67
C PRO A 110 -15.20 21.56 -5.17
N ARG A 111 -16.36 21.41 -5.82
CA ARG A 111 -16.60 21.81 -7.21
C ARG A 111 -16.50 23.33 -7.36
N GLU A 112 -15.33 23.92 -7.17
CA GLU A 112 -15.12 25.36 -7.35
C GLU A 112 -14.96 25.76 -8.83
N ARG A 113 -15.11 24.83 -9.77
CA ARG A 113 -14.91 25.09 -11.21
C ARG A 113 -16.17 25.15 -12.07
N GLU A 114 -17.38 25.07 -11.50
CA GLU A 114 -18.63 25.18 -12.30
C GLU A 114 -19.27 26.59 -12.29
N GLN A 115 -18.77 27.57 -11.50
CA GLN A 115 -19.38 28.90 -11.44
C GLN A 115 -18.69 29.99 -12.28
N THR A 116 -17.53 29.74 -12.89
CA THR A 116 -16.80 30.80 -13.62
C THR A 116 -17.18 30.92 -15.11
N GLN A 117 -18.12 30.10 -15.62
CA GLN A 117 -18.52 30.13 -17.04
C GLN A 117 -19.90 30.73 -17.34
N THR A 118 -20.65 31.23 -16.35
CA THR A 118 -21.99 31.83 -16.60
C THR A 118 -22.02 33.36 -16.63
N HIS A 119 -20.86 34.03 -16.69
CA HIS A 119 -20.79 35.49 -16.86
C HIS A 119 -19.57 35.91 -17.69
N ARG A 120 -19.56 35.62 -18.98
CA ARG A 120 -18.92 36.47 -20.00
C ARG A 120 -19.67 36.37 -21.32
#